data_AF-A0A497GJX0-F1
#
_entry.id   AF-A0A497GJX0-F1
#
_cell.length_a   1.000
_cell.length_b   1.000
_cell.length_c   1.000
_cell.angle_alpha   90.00
_cell.angle_beta   90.00
_cell.angle_gamma   90.00
#
_symmetry.space_group_name_H-M   'P 1'
#
loop_
_entity.id
_entity.type
_entity.pdbx_description
1 polymer ?
#
loop_
_entity_poly.entity_id
_entity_poly.type
_entity_poly.pdbx_seq_one_letter_code
_entity_poly.pdbx_strand_id
1 'polypeptide(L)'
;MECAICGRQASTICIRCRRPICENCLDKTWYLCRECASLKWEIEADYHRRLNYLENVYSVSKEKAKIAQCKNCIILRELLISVLKLLREILDEARKEGFDEVERRARKLELKITNLLLPILIRQGIAFIDRNKGFIR
;
A
#
# COMPACT_ATOMS: atom_id res chain seq x y z
N MET A 1 18.95 35.17 7.64
CA MET A 1 19.17 33.96 6.82
C MET A 1 18.04 33.90 5.81
N GLU A 2 18.35 33.71 4.53
CA GLU A 2 17.35 33.73 3.46
C GLU A 2 16.72 32.35 3.24
N CYS A 3 15.48 32.34 2.78
CA CYS A 3 14.74 31.15 2.38
C CYS A 3 15.33 30.58 1.10
N ALA A 4 15.78 29.33 1.16
CA ALA A 4 16.41 28.63 0.03
C ALA A 4 15.48 28.39 -1.17
N ILE A 5 14.19 28.71 -1.04
CA ILE A 5 13.15 28.46 -2.04
C ILE A 5 12.67 29.74 -2.72
N CYS A 6 12.60 30.86 -2.00
CA CYS A 6 12.01 32.11 -2.51
C CYS A 6 12.78 33.38 -2.14
N GLY A 7 13.93 33.27 -1.47
CA GLY A 7 14.80 34.42 -1.11
C GLY A 7 14.31 35.30 0.03
N ARG A 8 13.06 35.17 0.50
CA ARG A 8 12.54 35.94 1.66
C ARG A 8 13.24 35.55 2.96
N GLN A 9 13.04 36.33 4.04
CA GLN A 9 13.55 35.96 5.37
C GLN A 9 13.05 34.58 5.80
N ALA A 10 13.97 33.68 6.16
CA ALA A 10 13.64 32.35 6.67
C ALA A 10 13.16 32.43 8.13
N SER A 11 12.23 31.56 8.49
CA SER A 11 11.65 31.45 9.83
C SER A 11 11.84 30.07 10.46
N THR A 12 12.14 29.04 9.67
CA THR A 12 12.33 27.67 10.14
C THR A 12 13.28 26.88 9.23
N ILE A 13 13.55 25.63 9.59
CA ILE A 13 14.40 24.69 8.84
C ILE A 13 13.57 23.47 8.45
N CYS A 14 13.61 23.08 7.17
CA CYS A 14 12.98 21.85 6.72
C CYS A 14 13.64 20.62 7.39
N ILE A 15 12.86 19.78 8.06
CA ILE A 15 13.39 18.62 8.79
C ILE A 15 13.96 17.53 7.87
N ARG A 16 13.59 17.52 6.58
CA ARG A 16 14.07 16.52 5.62
C ARG A 16 15.38 16.94 4.94
N CYS A 17 15.38 18.10 4.30
CA CYS A 17 16.53 18.56 3.51
C CYS A 17 17.44 19.57 4.25
N ARG A 18 17.10 19.95 5.48
CA ARG A 18 17.84 20.90 6.33
C ARG A 18 18.03 22.30 5.75
N ARG A 19 17.33 22.65 4.68
CA ARG A 19 17.34 24.01 4.10
C ARG A 19 16.53 24.99 4.96
N PRO A 20 17.00 26.24 5.13
CA PRO A 20 16.20 27.29 5.75
C PRO A 20 15.04 27.70 4.83
N ILE A 21 13.85 27.84 5.39
CA ILE A 21 12.61 28.16 4.66
C ILE A 21 11.76 29.19 5.42
N CYS A 22 10.92 29.92 4.69
CA CYS A 22 9.90 30.78 5.28
C CYS A 22 8.57 30.03 5.44
N GLU A 23 7.65 30.57 6.25
CA GLU A 23 6.33 29.96 6.51
C GLU A 23 5.51 29.71 5.23
N ASN A 24 5.64 30.59 4.23
CA ASN A 24 4.96 30.42 2.93
C ASN A 24 5.50 29.25 2.10
N CYS A 25 6.70 28.76 2.40
CA CYS A 25 7.34 27.62 1.73
C CYS A 25 7.28 26.34 2.56
N LEU A 26 6.65 26.39 3.74
CA LEU A 26 6.36 25.23 4.59
C LEU A 26 5.00 24.65 4.19
N ASP A 27 4.98 23.39 3.79
CA ASP A 27 3.76 22.60 3.63
C ASP A 27 3.23 22.23 5.02
N LYS A 28 1.96 22.57 5.29
CA LYS A 28 1.34 22.37 6.61
C LYS A 28 0.87 20.94 6.85
N THR A 29 0.78 20.12 5.82
CA THR A 29 0.37 18.71 5.94
C THR A 29 1.57 17.86 6.32
N TRP A 30 2.67 18.01 5.58
CA TRP A 30 3.89 17.22 5.79
C TRP A 30 4.88 17.88 6.76
N TYR A 31 4.69 19.16 7.08
CA TYR A 31 5.66 19.97 7.84
C TYR A 31 7.06 19.96 7.20
N LEU A 32 7.08 19.93 5.86
CA LEU A 32 8.27 19.93 5.02
C LEU A 32 8.30 21.18 4.15
N CYS A 33 9.45 21.48 3.55
CA CYS A 33 9.45 22.47 2.49
C CYS A 33 8.62 21.99 1.29
N ARG A 34 8.06 22.93 0.52
CA ARG A 34 7.17 22.64 -0.62
C ARG A 34 7.74 21.62 -1.63
N GLU A 35 9.06 21.62 -1.85
CA GLU A 35 9.72 20.67 -2.75
C GLU A 35 9.74 19.25 -2.17
N CYS A 36 10.09 19.12 -0.89
CA CYS A 36 10.08 17.83 -0.19
C CYS A 36 8.67 17.28 -0.02
N ALA A 37 7.70 18.16 0.22
CA ALA A 37 6.29 17.80 0.29
C ALA A 37 5.74 17.36 -1.08
N SER A 38 6.08 18.08 -2.16
CA SER A 38 5.71 17.69 -3.53
C SER A 38 6.19 16.27 -3.86
N LEU A 39 7.44 15.93 -3.50
CA LEU A 39 7.92 14.55 -3.67
C LEU A 39 7.11 13.55 -2.85
N LYS A 40 6.72 13.87 -1.61
CA LYS A 40 5.87 12.99 -0.77
C LYS A 40 4.51 12.75 -1.41
N TRP A 41 3.89 13.79 -1.95
CA TRP A 41 2.61 13.70 -2.65
C TRP A 41 2.69 12.80 -3.89
N GLU A 42 3.74 12.91 -4.69
CA GLU A 42 3.94 12.05 -5.86
C GLU A 42 4.17 10.58 -5.47
N ILE A 43 4.91 10.34 -4.39
CA ILE A 43 5.10 8.98 -3.85
C ILE A 43 3.75 8.40 -3.39
N GLU A 44 2.96 9.15 -2.64
CA GLU A 44 1.63 8.72 -2.19
C GLU A 44 0.69 8.42 -3.37
N ALA A 45 0.69 9.30 -4.38
CA ALA A 45 -0.08 9.11 -5.60
C ALA A 45 0.32 7.82 -6.33
N ASP A 46 1.61 7.49 -6.34
CA ASP A 46 2.08 6.22 -6.92
C ASP A 46 1.56 4.99 -6.19
N TYR A 47 1.57 5.01 -4.84
CA TYR A 47 0.95 3.95 -4.06
C TYR A 47 -0.54 3.80 -4.36
N HIS A 48 -1.27 4.89 -4.56
CA HIS A 48 -2.67 4.81 -5.01
C HIS A 48 -2.81 4.16 -6.39
N ARG A 49 -1.93 4.47 -7.36
CA ARG A 49 -1.93 3.80 -8.67
C ARG A 49 -1.67 2.31 -8.55
N ARG A 50 -0.69 1.92 -7.72
CA ARG A 50 -0.38 0.51 -7.43
C ARG A 50 -1.58 -0.21 -6.81
N LEU A 51 -2.27 0.42 -5.86
CA LEU A 51 -3.49 -0.15 -5.28
C LEU A 51 -4.61 -0.31 -6.31
N ASN A 52 -4.83 0.67 -7.18
CA ASN A 52 -5.82 0.55 -8.27
C ASN A 52 -5.51 -0.64 -9.18
N TYR A 53 -4.23 -0.86 -9.50
CA TYR A 53 -3.81 -2.05 -10.25
C TYR A 53 -4.14 -3.35 -9.51
N LEU A 54 -3.80 -3.45 -8.21
CA LEU A 54 -4.10 -4.67 -7.43
C LEU A 54 -5.60 -4.90 -7.26
N GLU A 55 -6.41 -3.83 -7.14
CA GLU A 55 -7.88 -3.91 -7.14
C GLU A 55 -8.42 -4.50 -8.45
N ASN A 56 -7.84 -4.11 -9.60
CA ASN A 56 -8.18 -4.68 -10.90
C ASN A 56 -7.81 -6.16 -10.99
N VAL A 57 -6.60 -6.54 -10.53
CA VAL A 57 -6.17 -7.95 -10.49
C VAL A 57 -7.10 -8.78 -9.60
N TYR A 58 -7.49 -8.24 -8.43
CA TYR A 58 -8.48 -8.89 -7.56
C TYR A 58 -9.83 -9.06 -8.25
N SER A 59 -10.32 -8.03 -8.94
CA SER A 59 -11.60 -8.09 -9.67
C SER A 59 -11.61 -9.21 -10.70
N VAL A 60 -10.59 -9.29 -11.54
CA VAL A 60 -10.44 -10.37 -12.54
C VAL A 60 -10.31 -11.73 -11.86
N SER A 61 -9.51 -11.84 -10.81
CA SER A 61 -9.30 -13.08 -10.05
C SER A 61 -10.61 -13.59 -9.43
N LYS A 62 -11.41 -12.67 -8.87
CA LYS A 62 -12.72 -12.96 -8.28
C LYS A 62 -13.69 -13.51 -9.33
N GLU A 63 -13.73 -12.91 -10.52
CA GLU A 63 -14.56 -13.41 -11.62
C GLU A 63 -14.11 -14.79 -12.10
N LYS A 64 -12.79 -15.00 -12.26
CA LYS A 64 -12.25 -16.31 -12.63
C LYS A 64 -12.53 -17.38 -11.58
N ALA A 65 -12.48 -17.04 -10.30
CA ALA A 65 -12.79 -17.97 -9.21
C ALA A 65 -14.24 -18.50 -9.22
N LYS A 66 -15.17 -17.89 -9.97
CA LYS A 66 -16.52 -18.44 -10.18
C LYS A 66 -16.49 -19.71 -11.02
N ILE A 67 -15.49 -19.87 -11.90
CA ILE A 67 -15.30 -21.05 -12.75
C ILE A 67 -14.71 -22.18 -11.89
N ALA A 68 -15.38 -23.34 -11.87
CA ALA A 68 -15.00 -24.45 -10.99
C ALA A 68 -13.55 -24.93 -11.18
N GLN A 69 -13.07 -24.96 -12.43
CA GLN A 69 -11.68 -25.33 -12.77
C GLN A 69 -10.66 -24.34 -12.18
N CYS A 70 -10.97 -23.05 -12.20
CA CYS A 70 -10.08 -22.02 -11.65
C CYS A 70 -9.89 -22.14 -10.14
N LYS A 71 -10.86 -22.69 -9.40
CA LYS A 71 -10.69 -22.94 -7.96
C LYS A 71 -9.60 -23.99 -7.66
N ASN A 72 -9.28 -24.86 -8.61
CA ASN A 72 -8.18 -25.83 -8.52
C ASN A 72 -6.92 -25.36 -9.29
N CYS A 73 -6.92 -24.14 -9.81
CA CYS A 73 -5.83 -23.64 -10.64
C CYS A 73 -4.67 -23.12 -9.77
N ILE A 74 -3.48 -23.68 -10.00
CA ILE A 74 -2.24 -23.24 -9.35
C ILE A 74 -1.90 -21.80 -9.74
N ILE A 75 -2.11 -21.41 -11.01
CA ILE A 75 -1.81 -20.05 -11.49
C ILE A 75 -2.63 -19.01 -10.70
N LEU A 76 -3.93 -19.26 -10.50
CA LEU A 76 -4.78 -18.34 -9.74
C LEU A 76 -4.34 -18.25 -8.27
N ARG A 77 -3.97 -19.39 -7.66
CA ARG A 77 -3.45 -19.43 -6.29
C ARG A 77 -2.17 -18.60 -6.16
N GLU A 78 -1.16 -18.88 -6.98
CA GLU A 78 0.14 -18.20 -6.90
C GLU A 78 0.02 -16.70 -7.21
N LEU A 79 -0.88 -16.33 -8.13
CA LEU A 79 -1.20 -14.93 -8.39
C LEU A 79 -1.75 -14.25 -7.14
N LEU A 80 -2.78 -14.83 -6.50
CA LEU A 80 -3.38 -14.26 -5.30
C LEU A 80 -2.40 -14.18 -4.12
N ILE A 81 -1.52 -15.18 -3.95
CA ILE A 81 -0.44 -15.15 -2.95
C ILE A 81 0.53 -13.99 -3.24
N SER A 82 0.94 -13.84 -4.50
CA SER A 82 1.86 -12.79 -4.92
C SER A 82 1.27 -11.40 -4.70
N VAL A 83 -0.01 -11.20 -5.05
CA VAL A 83 -0.73 -9.94 -4.79
C VAL A 83 -0.82 -9.67 -3.28
N LEU A 84 -1.10 -10.68 -2.46
CA LEU A 84 -1.15 -10.53 -1.01
C LEU A 84 0.21 -10.11 -0.42
N LYS A 85 1.32 -10.66 -0.93
CA LYS A 85 2.67 -10.27 -0.53
C LYS A 85 2.96 -8.80 -0.89
N LEU A 86 2.70 -8.41 -2.13
CA LEU A 86 2.89 -7.03 -2.59
C LEU A 86 2.05 -6.03 -1.79
N LEU A 87 0.84 -6.43 -1.40
CA LEU A 87 -0.04 -5.58 -0.61
C LEU A 87 0.47 -5.36 0.81
N ARG A 88 1.10 -6.38 1.41
CA ARG A 88 1.76 -6.25 2.73
C ARG A 88 2.97 -5.32 2.68
N GLU A 89 3.75 -5.39 1.61
CA GLU A 89 4.85 -4.44 1.37
C GLU A 89 4.31 -3.00 1.26
N ILE A 90 3.20 -2.78 0.55
CA ILE A 90 2.53 -1.47 0.48
C ILE A 90 2.02 -1.02 1.85
N LEU A 91 1.46 -1.92 2.66
CA LEU A 91 0.96 -1.62 4.00
C LEU A 91 2.07 -1.16 4.94
N ASP A 92 3.19 -1.88 4.96
CA ASP A 92 4.32 -1.55 5.81
C ASP A 92 4.91 -0.20 5.42
N GLU A 93 4.96 0.09 4.12
CA GLU A 93 5.56 1.32 3.62
C GLU A 93 4.63 2.51 3.83
N ALA A 94 3.32 2.33 3.63
CA ALA A 94 2.33 3.35 3.94
C ALA A 94 2.36 3.75 5.43
N ARG A 95 2.52 2.78 6.34
CA ARG A 95 2.66 3.06 7.78
C ARG A 95 3.92 3.83 8.11
N LYS A 96 5.07 3.43 7.55
CA LYS A 96 6.35 4.11 7.77
C LYS A 96 6.30 5.55 7.26
N GLU A 97 5.63 5.76 6.13
CA GLU A 97 5.56 7.05 5.46
C GLU A 97 4.41 7.95 5.94
N GLY A 98 3.46 7.43 6.72
CA GLY A 98 2.27 8.17 7.19
C GLY A 98 1.21 8.40 6.11
N PHE A 99 1.10 7.49 5.14
CA PHE A 99 0.08 7.54 4.08
C PHE A 99 -1.22 6.86 4.54
N ASP A 100 -1.96 7.51 5.44
CA ASP A 100 -3.12 6.93 6.14
C ASP A 100 -4.20 6.37 5.18
N GLU A 101 -4.50 7.08 4.10
CA GLU A 101 -5.51 6.64 3.13
C GLU A 101 -5.03 5.43 2.32
N VAL A 102 -3.75 5.41 1.93
CA VAL A 102 -3.11 4.25 1.29
C VAL A 102 -3.20 3.04 2.21
N GLU A 103 -2.83 3.19 3.48
CA GLU A 103 -2.89 2.12 4.47
C GLU A 103 -4.32 1.58 4.61
N ARG A 104 -5.31 2.47 4.80
CA ARG A 104 -6.70 2.09 4.95
C ARG A 104 -7.22 1.32 3.74
N ARG A 105 -6.88 1.75 2.52
CA ARG A 105 -7.27 1.07 1.29
C ARG A 105 -6.60 -0.29 1.15
N ALA A 106 -5.29 -0.36 1.43
CA ALA A 106 -4.54 -1.59 1.36
C ALA A 106 -5.09 -2.65 2.34
N ARG A 107 -5.42 -2.27 3.59
CA ARG A 107 -6.03 -3.21 4.57
C ARG A 107 -7.36 -3.78 4.08
N LYS A 108 -8.22 -2.93 3.49
CA LYS A 108 -9.51 -3.36 2.93
C LYS A 108 -9.32 -4.35 1.79
N LEU A 109 -8.31 -4.13 0.92
CA LEU A 109 -8.00 -5.05 -0.16
C LEU A 109 -7.39 -6.36 0.35
N GLU A 110 -6.60 -6.33 1.42
CA GLU A 110 -5.96 -7.51 2.02
C GLU A 110 -7.00 -8.51 2.50
N LEU A 111 -8.01 -8.02 3.21
CA LEU A 111 -9.13 -8.82 3.67
C LEU A 111 -9.90 -9.45 2.50
N LYS A 112 -10.17 -8.68 1.44
CA LYS A 112 -10.86 -9.18 0.25
C LYS A 112 -10.08 -10.31 -0.44
N ILE A 113 -8.78 -10.13 -0.64
CA ILE A 113 -7.91 -11.12 -1.27
C ILE A 113 -7.78 -12.37 -0.39
N THR A 114 -7.59 -12.19 0.92
CA THR A 114 -7.52 -13.30 1.88
C THR A 114 -8.80 -14.14 1.84
N ASN A 115 -9.97 -13.50 1.87
CA ASN A 115 -11.26 -14.18 1.80
C ASN A 115 -11.48 -14.93 0.48
N LEU A 116 -10.89 -14.47 -0.63
CA LEU A 116 -10.93 -15.17 -1.90
C LEU A 116 -9.94 -16.35 -1.95
N LEU A 117 -8.75 -16.17 -1.40
CA LEU A 117 -7.66 -17.14 -1.44
C LEU A 117 -7.90 -18.33 -0.49
N LEU A 118 -8.48 -18.10 0.69
CA LEU A 118 -8.70 -19.16 1.69
C LEU A 118 -9.49 -20.36 1.13
N PRO A 119 -10.67 -20.20 0.49
CA PRO A 119 -11.40 -21.33 -0.08
C PRO A 119 -10.64 -22.05 -1.21
N ILE A 120 -9.83 -21.32 -1.98
CA ILE A 120 -9.01 -21.89 -3.06
C ILE A 120 -7.94 -22.80 -2.47
N LEU A 121 -7.24 -22.35 -1.43
CA LEU A 121 -6.20 -23.13 -0.75
C LEU A 121 -6.77 -24.37 -0.06
N ILE A 122 -7.90 -24.26 0.65
CA ILE A 122 -8.59 -25.40 1.26
C ILE A 122 -8.94 -26.43 0.20
N ARG A 123 -9.54 -26.00 -0.92
CA ARG A 123 -9.95 -26.90 -2.00
C ARG A 123 -8.77 -27.59 -2.68
N GLN A 124 -7.62 -26.94 -2.71
CA GLN A 124 -6.38 -27.50 -3.27
C GLN A 124 -5.60 -28.37 -2.27
N GLY A 125 -6.15 -28.63 -1.09
CA GLY A 125 -5.53 -29.50 -0.08
C GLY A 125 -4.27 -28.90 0.55
N ILE A 126 -4.09 -27.57 0.45
CA ILE A 126 -2.99 -26.90 1.13
C ILE A 126 -3.41 -26.68 2.59
N ALA A 127 -2.82 -27.48 3.48
CA ALA A 127 -3.05 -27.38 4.91
C ALA A 127 -2.58 -26.00 5.44
N PHE A 128 -3.44 -25.34 6.21
CA PHE A 128 -3.09 -24.12 6.92
C PHE A 128 -2.64 -24.44 8.34
N ILE A 129 -1.54 -23.82 8.77
CA ILE A 129 -1.17 -23.75 10.19
C ILE A 129 -1.81 -22.48 10.75
N ASP A 130 -2.96 -22.62 11.40
CA ASP A 130 -3.50 -21.57 12.26
C ASP A 130 -2.64 -21.52 13.54
N ARG A 131 -1.92 -20.41 13.76
CA ARG A 131 -1.06 -20.23 14.94
C ARG A 131 -1.85 -20.24 16.26
N ASN A 132 -3.18 -20.10 16.22
CA ASN A 132 -4.02 -20.12 17.41
C ASN A 132 -4.92 -21.37 17.54
N LYS A 133 -5.01 -22.25 16.52
CA LYS A 133 -5.95 -23.40 16.56
C LYS A 133 -5.43 -24.73 16.03
N GLY A 134 -4.16 -24.84 15.63
CA GLY A 134 -3.64 -26.12 15.13
C GLY A 134 -4.21 -26.53 13.77
N PHE A 135 -3.72 -27.64 13.23
CA PHE A 135 -4.03 -28.12 11.87
C PHE A 135 -5.54 -28.30 11.66
N ILE A 136 -6.10 -27.62 10.66
CA ILE A 136 -7.42 -27.95 10.11
C ILE A 136 -7.17 -28.58 8.74
N ARG A 137 -7.47 -29.89 8.64
CA ARG A 137 -7.45 -30.67 7.40
C ARG A 137 -8.65 -30.33 6.53
#